data_AF-A0A9N9FZH2-F1
#
_entry.id   AF-A0A9N9FZH2-F1
#
_cell.length_a   1.000
_cell.length_b   1.000
_cell.length_c   1.000
_cell.angle_alpha   90.00
_cell.angle_beta   90.00
_cell.angle_gamma   90.00
#
_symmetry.space_group_name_H-M   'P 1'
#
loop_
_entity.id
_entity.type
_entity.pdbx_description
1 polymer ?
#
loop_
_entity_poly.entity_id
_entity_poly.type
_entity_poly.pdbx_seq_one_letter_code
_entity_poly.pdbx_strand_id
1 'polypeptide(L)'
;MLISSNARAHLNRKNPCRSQRYRRDPMPAPEPSPETEIRADNENSLIPESIPDQAAKGVQKVVVKKNLTHDMYDSCLQLQKEHMVTMHRLGSKDHVIRLLRSSKIGLSPLDTKRWILSDGITTLAFGDWRIRAYKNLIKSGMTHEDAEKRITHKVWTL
;
A
#
# COMPACT_ATOMS: atom_id res chain seq x y z
N MET A 1 24.87 -75.07 33.31
CA MET A 1 23.78 -74.94 34.32
C MET A 1 23.97 -73.56 34.93
N LEU A 2 23.10 -72.56 34.82
CA LEU A 2 21.65 -72.46 35.07
C LEU A 2 21.02 -71.36 34.19
N ILE A 3 19.71 -71.48 33.96
CA ILE A 3 18.85 -70.55 33.21
C ILE A 3 18.19 -69.58 34.21
N SER A 4 18.09 -68.29 33.89
CA SER A 4 16.99 -67.40 34.33
C SER A 4 17.01 -66.13 33.43
N SER A 5 16.09 -66.01 32.46
CA SER A 5 14.70 -65.50 32.54
C SER A 5 14.56 -64.00 32.24
N ASN A 6 14.01 -63.72 31.04
CA ASN A 6 13.06 -62.67 30.66
C ASN A 6 13.01 -61.33 31.43
N ALA A 7 13.04 -60.21 30.71
CA ALA A 7 11.80 -59.51 30.30
C ALA A 7 12.08 -58.21 29.54
N ARG A 8 11.40 -58.06 28.39
CA ARG A 8 11.40 -56.91 27.49
C ARG A 8 10.53 -55.82 28.10
N ALA A 9 11.13 -54.76 28.66
CA ALA A 9 10.37 -53.62 29.18
C ALA A 9 9.83 -52.77 28.02
N HIS A 10 8.53 -52.88 27.73
CA HIS A 10 7.81 -51.91 26.91
C HIS A 10 7.77 -50.57 27.66
N LEU A 11 8.56 -49.59 27.21
CA LEU A 11 8.44 -48.20 27.64
C LEU A 11 7.14 -47.60 27.10
N ASN A 12 6.12 -47.59 27.95
CA ASN A 12 4.84 -46.92 27.75
C ASN A 12 5.05 -45.39 27.84
N ARG A 13 5.33 -44.74 26.69
CA ARG A 13 5.34 -43.27 26.58
C ARG A 13 3.91 -42.75 26.67
N LYS A 14 3.46 -42.44 27.90
CA LYS A 14 2.19 -41.72 28.11
C LYS A 14 2.32 -40.30 27.56
N ASN A 15 1.50 -39.96 26.57
CA ASN A 15 1.35 -38.63 25.98
C ASN A 15 0.90 -37.60 27.04
N PRO A 16 1.59 -36.46 27.23
CA PRO A 16 1.24 -35.47 28.25
C PRO A 16 0.23 -34.43 27.73
N CYS A 17 -0.68 -34.79 26.83
CA CYS A 17 -1.79 -33.92 26.43
C CYS A 17 -2.99 -34.15 27.34
N ARG A 18 -2.85 -33.83 28.64
CA ARG A 18 -3.99 -33.68 29.55
C ARG A 18 -4.17 -32.19 29.81
N SER A 19 -5.18 -31.62 29.19
CA SER A 19 -5.64 -30.24 29.38
C SER A 19 -5.82 -29.93 30.87
N GLN A 20 -4.84 -29.26 31.48
CA GLN A 20 -5.03 -28.64 32.78
C GLN A 20 -5.87 -27.38 32.53
N ARG A 21 -7.16 -27.43 32.86
CA ARG A 21 -7.97 -26.22 33.02
C ARG A 21 -7.41 -25.49 34.22
N TYR A 22 -6.61 -24.45 34.01
CA TYR A 22 -6.29 -23.52 35.09
C TYR A 22 -7.62 -22.96 35.61
N ARG A 23 -7.97 -23.24 36.87
CA ARG A 23 -9.00 -22.46 37.57
C ARG A 23 -8.46 -21.03 37.62
N ARG A 24 -9.11 -20.11 36.91
CA ARG A 24 -8.85 -18.68 37.12
C ARG A 24 -9.67 -18.28 38.33
N ASP A 25 -9.00 -17.93 39.42
CA ASP A 25 -9.67 -17.21 40.51
C ASP A 25 -10.22 -15.89 39.95
N PRO A 26 -11.41 -15.43 40.39
CA PRO A 26 -11.98 -14.19 39.89
C PRO A 26 -11.07 -13.00 40.24
N MET A 27 -10.72 -12.20 39.24
CA MET A 27 -10.00 -10.94 39.46
C MET A 27 -10.86 -10.01 40.34
N PRO A 28 -10.30 -9.39 41.39
CA PRO A 28 -11.02 -8.37 42.16
C PRO A 28 -11.33 -7.18 41.24
N ALA A 29 -12.52 -6.60 41.42
CA ALA A 29 -12.95 -5.44 40.65
C ALA A 29 -11.96 -4.27 40.88
N PRO A 30 -11.56 -3.55 39.82
CA PRO A 30 -10.73 -2.36 40.00
C PRO A 30 -11.53 -1.30 40.78
N GLU A 31 -10.92 -0.77 41.83
CA GLU A 31 -11.52 0.31 42.60
C GLU A 31 -11.68 1.57 41.73
N PRO A 32 -12.79 2.32 41.87
CA PRO A 32 -12.99 3.55 41.10
C PRO A 32 -11.96 4.60 41.54
N SER A 33 -11.10 4.99 40.59
CA SER A 33 -10.17 6.10 40.77
C SER A 33 -10.93 7.42 40.99
N PRO A 34 -10.41 8.33 41.84
CA PRO A 34 -11.07 9.60 42.10
C PRO A 34 -11.18 10.42 40.81
N GLU A 35 -12.40 10.87 40.52
CA GLU A 35 -12.70 11.75 39.39
C GLU A 35 -11.92 13.06 39.56
N THR A 36 -10.87 13.24 38.77
CA THR A 36 -10.28 14.56 38.58
C THR A 36 -11.26 15.39 37.77
N GLU A 37 -11.86 16.40 38.40
CA GLU A 37 -12.56 17.49 37.73
C GLU A 37 -11.64 18.14 36.70
N ILE A 38 -11.88 17.85 35.42
CA ILE A 38 -11.23 18.55 34.32
C ILE A 38 -11.95 19.90 34.17
N ARG A 39 -11.32 20.97 34.65
CA ARG A 39 -11.69 22.36 34.32
C ARG A 39 -11.68 22.50 32.80
N ALA A 40 -12.86 22.76 32.23
CA ALA A 40 -13.06 23.00 30.81
C ALA A 40 -12.64 24.43 30.47
N ASP A 41 -11.36 24.63 30.14
CA ASP A 41 -10.89 25.89 29.60
C ASP A 41 -10.26 25.68 28.21
N ASN A 42 -10.90 26.30 27.22
CA ASN A 42 -10.43 26.63 25.86
C ASN A 42 -10.71 25.65 24.71
N GLU A 43 -11.97 25.61 24.26
CA GLU A 43 -12.30 25.42 22.85
C GLU A 43 -11.78 26.60 22.01
N ASN A 44 -10.58 26.48 21.43
CA ASN A 44 -10.33 26.82 20.03
C ASN A 44 -8.87 26.61 19.61
N SER A 45 -8.75 26.04 18.41
CA SER A 45 -7.54 25.77 17.61
C SER A 45 -6.87 24.42 17.86
N LEU A 46 -6.42 23.82 16.75
CA LEU A 46 -6.03 22.43 16.55
C LEU A 46 -7.23 21.51 16.22
N ILE A 47 -7.94 21.83 15.14
CA ILE A 47 -8.25 20.74 14.20
C ILE A 47 -6.85 20.19 13.86
N PRO A 48 -6.50 18.94 14.25
CA PRO A 48 -5.24 18.38 13.79
C PRO A 48 -5.28 18.49 12.27
N GLU A 49 -4.27 19.13 11.67
CA GLU A 49 -4.11 19.15 10.22
C GLU A 49 -4.45 17.75 9.72
N SER A 50 -5.52 17.66 8.92
CA SER A 50 -6.11 16.37 8.58
C SER A 50 -5.00 15.48 8.04
N ILE A 51 -4.75 14.35 8.70
CA ILE A 51 -3.70 13.41 8.26
C ILE A 51 -3.94 13.13 6.79
N PRO A 52 -3.01 13.45 5.88
CA PRO A 52 -3.25 13.33 4.46
C PRO A 52 -3.55 11.86 4.12
N ASP A 53 -4.62 11.64 3.38
CA ASP A 53 -4.97 10.32 2.89
C ASP A 53 -3.96 9.88 1.82
N GLN A 54 -2.99 9.09 2.24
CA GLN A 54 -1.97 8.53 1.37
C GLN A 54 -2.31 7.10 0.97
N ALA A 55 -2.39 6.86 -0.33
CA ALA A 55 -2.61 5.53 -0.89
C ALA A 55 -1.73 5.33 -2.12
N ALA A 56 -1.09 4.15 -2.19
CA ALA A 56 -0.36 3.71 -3.37
C ALA A 56 -0.84 2.31 -3.75
N LYS A 57 -1.16 2.10 -5.04
CA LYS A 57 -1.80 0.87 -5.49
C LYS A 57 -0.85 -0.31 -5.31
N GLY A 58 -1.29 -1.30 -4.54
CA GLY A 58 -0.55 -2.55 -4.36
C GLY A 58 0.70 -2.45 -3.47
N VAL A 59 0.92 -1.31 -2.81
CA VAL A 59 1.91 -1.12 -1.74
C VAL A 59 1.21 -1.26 -0.39
N GLN A 60 1.89 -1.83 0.61
CA GLN A 60 1.33 -1.97 1.95
C GLN A 60 1.10 -0.61 2.62
N LYS A 61 -0.05 -0.41 3.28
CA LYS A 61 -0.41 0.84 3.98
C LYS A 61 0.66 1.31 4.96
N VAL A 62 1.28 0.38 5.70
CA VAL A 62 2.34 0.69 6.66
C VAL A 62 3.57 1.29 5.97
N VAL A 63 3.91 0.79 4.78
CA VAL A 63 5.04 1.29 4.01
C VAL A 63 4.70 2.64 3.37
N VAL A 64 3.47 2.82 2.88
CA VAL A 64 3.00 4.10 2.35
C VAL A 64 3.13 5.21 3.40
N LYS A 65 2.55 5.01 4.59
CA LYS A 65 2.56 6.02 5.67
C LYS A 65 3.97 6.35 6.20
N LYS A 66 4.94 5.44 6.04
CA LYS A 66 6.30 5.61 6.58
C LYS A 66 7.27 6.18 5.54
N ASN A 67 7.13 5.76 4.28
CA ASN A 67 8.15 5.99 3.27
C ASN A 67 7.70 6.92 2.14
N LEU A 68 6.40 7.24 2.04
CA LEU A 68 5.89 8.14 1.00
C LEU A 68 5.41 9.43 1.67
N THR A 69 6.03 10.54 1.29
CA THR A 69 5.62 11.89 1.71
C THR A 69 5.10 12.69 0.50
N HIS A 70 4.40 13.80 0.77
CA HIS A 70 3.93 14.69 -0.29
C HIS A 70 5.11 15.30 -1.08
N ASP A 71 6.18 15.68 -0.40
CA ASP A 71 7.37 16.25 -1.05
C ASP A 71 8.02 15.27 -2.06
N MET A 72 7.96 13.97 -1.76
CA MET A 72 8.41 12.93 -2.69
C MET A 72 7.51 12.83 -3.92
N TYR A 73 6.22 13.12 -3.78
CA TYR A 73 5.29 13.21 -4.90
C TYR A 73 5.57 14.45 -5.77
N ASP A 74 5.78 15.61 -5.17
CA ASP A 74 6.10 16.84 -5.90
C ASP A 74 7.42 16.71 -6.67
N SER A 75 8.45 16.18 -6.02
CA SER A 75 9.74 15.91 -6.67
C SER A 75 9.64 14.85 -7.77
N CYS A 76 8.80 13.83 -7.60
CA CYS A 76 8.52 12.82 -8.64
C CYS A 76 7.90 13.47 -9.91
N LEU A 77 6.96 14.40 -9.74
CA LEU A 77 6.32 15.13 -10.85
C LEU A 77 7.30 16.09 -11.55
N GLN A 78 8.07 16.85 -10.79
CA GLN A 78 9.02 17.84 -11.34
C GLN A 78 10.20 17.17 -12.06
N LEU A 79 10.75 16.11 -11.47
CA LEU A 79 11.91 15.39 -12.02
C LEU A 79 11.50 14.34 -13.06
N GLN A 80 10.19 14.09 -13.24
CA GLN A 80 9.67 13.02 -14.09
C GLN A 80 10.34 11.66 -13.78
N LYS A 81 10.54 11.36 -12.50
CA LYS A 81 11.26 10.17 -12.04
C LYS A 81 10.42 9.32 -11.11
N GLU A 82 10.34 8.03 -11.42
CA GLU A 82 9.62 7.05 -10.61
C GLU A 82 10.35 6.74 -9.29
N HIS A 83 9.57 6.51 -8.25
CA HIS A 83 10.07 6.10 -6.94
C HIS A 83 9.73 4.63 -6.67
N MET A 84 10.75 3.79 -6.49
CA MET A 84 10.57 2.37 -6.16
C MET A 84 10.52 2.15 -4.65
N VAL A 85 9.53 1.38 -4.22
CA VAL A 85 9.29 1.02 -2.83
C VAL A 85 9.46 -0.49 -2.66
N THR A 86 10.31 -0.87 -1.72
CA THR A 86 10.46 -2.27 -1.29
C THR A 86 9.56 -2.54 -0.09
N MET A 87 8.84 -3.65 -0.12
CA MET A 87 8.05 -4.15 1.01
C MET A 87 8.33 -5.62 1.28
N HIS A 88 8.17 -6.01 2.55
CA HIS A 88 8.32 -7.39 2.99
C HIS A 88 6.97 -7.91 3.45
N ARG A 89 6.65 -9.16 3.10
CA ARG A 89 5.46 -9.85 3.61
C ARG A 89 5.78 -11.29 3.94
N LEU A 90 5.10 -11.86 4.92
CA LEU A 90 5.11 -13.30 5.10
C LEU A 90 4.22 -13.96 4.04
N GLY A 91 4.71 -15.04 3.45
CA GLY A 91 3.96 -15.88 2.52
C GLY A 91 4.25 -17.35 2.78
N SER A 92 3.26 -18.21 2.58
CA SER A 92 3.42 -19.66 2.64
C SER A 92 3.39 -20.22 1.23
N LYS A 93 4.33 -21.13 0.93
CA LYS A 93 4.29 -21.99 -0.25
C LYS A 93 4.70 -23.39 0.19
N ASP A 94 3.91 -24.40 -0.17
CA ASP A 94 4.14 -25.80 0.20
C ASP A 94 4.30 -25.99 1.72
N HIS A 95 3.45 -25.30 2.50
CA HIS A 95 3.48 -25.23 3.97
C HIS A 95 4.76 -24.65 4.59
N VAL A 96 5.68 -24.11 3.78
CA VAL A 96 6.88 -23.41 4.26
C VAL A 96 6.60 -21.91 4.29
N ILE A 97 6.67 -21.32 5.48
CA ILE A 97 6.56 -19.87 5.68
C ILE A 97 7.89 -19.21 5.32
N ARG A 98 7.84 -18.18 4.48
CA ARG A 98 9.01 -17.43 4.02
C ARG A 98 8.74 -15.93 4.10
N LEU A 99 9.80 -15.16 4.31
CA LEU A 99 9.77 -13.72 4.14
C LEU A 99 9.95 -13.40 2.65
N LEU A 100 8.91 -12.82 2.03
CA LEU A 100 8.92 -12.43 0.63
C LEU A 100 9.23 -10.93 0.53
N ARG A 101 10.24 -10.59 -0.28
CA ARG A 101 10.56 -9.22 -0.66
C ARG A 101 9.88 -8.91 -1.99
N SER A 102 9.23 -7.76 -2.10
CA SER A 102 8.65 -7.27 -3.35
C SER A 102 9.01 -5.81 -3.54
N SER A 103 9.53 -5.46 -4.71
CA SER A 103 9.75 -4.08 -5.13
C SER A 103 8.62 -3.67 -6.08
N LYS A 104 8.03 -2.50 -5.86
CA LYS A 104 6.99 -1.93 -6.71
C LYS A 104 7.24 -0.45 -6.93
N ILE A 105 6.75 0.08 -8.03
CA ILE A 105 6.70 1.53 -8.24
C ILE A 105 5.66 2.09 -7.26
N GLY A 106 6.11 2.92 -6.33
CA GLY A 106 5.27 3.57 -5.32
C GLY A 106 4.69 4.89 -5.83
N LEU A 107 5.52 5.69 -6.50
CA LEU A 107 5.13 6.93 -7.18
C LEU A 107 5.62 6.87 -8.62
N SER A 108 4.75 7.24 -9.57
CA SER A 108 5.11 7.40 -10.97
C SER A 108 4.49 8.71 -11.47
N PRO A 109 5.22 9.53 -12.24
CA PRO A 109 4.68 10.74 -12.84
C PRO A 109 3.83 10.43 -14.08
N LEU A 110 3.92 9.20 -14.63
CA LEU A 110 3.24 8.82 -15.86
C LEU A 110 1.89 8.17 -15.57
N ASP A 111 0.82 8.77 -16.08
CA ASP A 111 -0.50 8.14 -16.10
C ASP A 111 -0.68 7.31 -17.37
N THR A 112 -0.49 6.00 -17.26
CA THR A 112 -0.67 5.04 -18.38
C THR A 112 -2.05 5.07 -19.04
N LYS A 113 -3.09 5.63 -18.40
CA LYS A 113 -4.45 5.70 -18.95
C LYS A 113 -4.72 6.96 -19.76
N ARG A 114 -3.79 7.90 -19.76
CA ARG A 114 -3.93 9.19 -20.41
C ARG A 114 -2.74 9.44 -21.32
N TRP A 115 -3.00 9.99 -22.50
CA TRP A 115 -1.96 10.56 -23.32
C TRP A 115 -1.77 12.02 -22.92
N ILE A 116 -0.66 12.33 -22.28
CA ILE A 116 -0.23 13.69 -21.93
C ILE A 116 0.41 14.31 -23.18
N LEU A 117 -0.04 15.50 -23.58
CA LEU A 117 0.51 16.26 -24.70
C LEU A 117 1.85 16.89 -24.33
N SER A 118 2.51 17.53 -25.32
CA SER A 118 3.80 18.19 -25.12
C SER A 118 3.79 19.33 -24.09
N ASP A 119 2.61 19.88 -23.79
CA ASP A 119 2.41 20.93 -22.79
C ASP A 119 2.42 20.40 -21.34
N GLY A 120 2.36 19.08 -21.14
CA GLY A 120 2.35 18.45 -19.81
C GLY A 120 1.05 18.61 -19.03
N ILE A 121 0.05 19.31 -19.57
CA ILE A 121 -1.20 19.68 -18.88
C ILE A 121 -2.39 19.07 -19.61
N THR A 122 -2.43 19.21 -20.94
CA THR A 122 -3.55 18.69 -21.72
C THR A 122 -3.43 17.18 -21.83
N THR A 123 -4.50 16.48 -21.46
CA THR A 123 -4.52 15.01 -21.49
C THR A 123 -5.70 14.51 -22.31
N LEU A 124 -5.46 13.43 -23.06
CA LEU A 124 -6.48 12.69 -23.80
C LEU A 124 -6.66 11.32 -23.14
N ALA A 125 -7.91 10.89 -22.97
CA ALA A 125 -8.17 9.54 -22.46
C ALA A 125 -7.76 8.49 -23.49
N PHE A 126 -7.36 7.30 -23.03
CA PHE A 126 -7.13 6.18 -23.93
C PHE A 126 -8.37 5.91 -24.79
N GLY A 127 -8.17 5.75 -26.10
CA GLY A 127 -9.27 5.52 -27.06
C GLY A 127 -9.96 6.79 -27.60
N ASP A 128 -9.55 7.98 -27.17
CA ASP A 128 -10.06 9.23 -27.74
C ASP A 128 -9.77 9.29 -29.26
N TRP A 129 -10.76 9.71 -30.06
CA TRP A 129 -10.65 9.82 -31.51
C TRP A 129 -9.52 10.77 -31.94
N ARG A 130 -9.20 11.78 -31.11
CA ARG A 130 -8.11 12.74 -31.35
C ARG A 130 -6.75 12.06 -31.43
N ILE A 131 -6.56 10.98 -30.67
CA ILE A 131 -5.34 10.15 -30.68
C ILE A 131 -5.14 9.56 -32.08
N ARG A 132 -6.22 9.08 -32.71
CA ARG A 132 -6.18 8.52 -34.06
C ARG A 132 -5.95 9.62 -35.10
N ALA A 133 -6.62 10.76 -34.96
CA ALA A 133 -6.42 11.91 -35.84
C ALA A 133 -4.97 12.41 -35.81
N TYR A 134 -4.39 12.56 -34.62
CA TYR A 134 -2.99 12.92 -34.42
C TYR A 134 -2.05 11.95 -35.13
N LYS A 135 -2.23 10.64 -34.93
CA LYS A 135 -1.40 9.62 -35.58
C LYS A 135 -1.44 9.71 -37.11
N ASN A 136 -2.59 10.09 -37.67
CA ASN A 136 -2.71 10.30 -39.12
C ASN A 136 -2.00 11.58 -39.59
N LEU A 137 -2.08 12.67 -38.82
CA LEU A 137 -1.38 13.93 -39.12
C LEU A 137 0.15 13.73 -39.12
N ILE A 138 0.68 13.03 -38.11
CA ILE A 138 2.12 12.71 -38.06
C ILE A 138 2.53 11.84 -39.24
N LYS A 139 1.71 10.85 -39.63
CA LYS A 139 1.97 10.03 -40.83
C LYS A 139 1.98 10.85 -42.12
N SER A 140 1.24 11.95 -42.19
CA SER A 140 1.27 12.87 -43.35
C SER A 140 2.49 13.80 -43.37
N GLY A 141 3.42 13.67 -42.40
CA GLY A 141 4.64 14.48 -42.33
C GLY A 141 4.48 15.80 -41.57
N MET A 142 3.39 15.98 -40.82
CA MET A 142 3.18 17.16 -39.97
C MET A 142 4.08 17.09 -38.72
N THR A 143 4.49 18.25 -38.21
CA THR A 143 5.21 18.35 -36.93
C THR A 143 4.30 17.95 -35.76
N HIS A 144 4.90 17.51 -34.65
CA HIS A 144 4.16 17.13 -33.44
C HIS A 144 3.35 18.30 -32.87
N GLU A 145 3.93 19.50 -32.82
CA GLU A 145 3.27 20.69 -32.27
C GLU A 145 2.05 21.11 -33.09
N ASP A 146 2.15 21.10 -34.42
CA ASP A 146 1.05 21.49 -35.29
C ASP A 146 -0.08 20.46 -35.26
N ALA A 147 0.27 19.18 -35.17
CA ALA A 147 -0.71 18.11 -35.02
C ALA A 147 -1.47 18.25 -33.70
N GLU A 148 -0.78 18.52 -32.59
CA GLU A 148 -1.38 18.78 -31.27
C GLU A 148 -2.31 20.00 -31.31
N LYS A 149 -1.86 21.13 -31.86
CA LYS A 149 -2.72 22.32 -32.03
C LYS A 149 -3.99 21.99 -32.80
N ARG A 150 -3.90 21.17 -33.86
CA ARG A 150 -5.04 20.83 -34.71
C ARG A 150 -6.06 19.90 -34.04
N ILE A 151 -5.61 18.98 -33.19
CA ILE A 151 -6.51 18.10 -32.44
C ILE A 151 -7.05 18.73 -31.15
N THR A 152 -6.35 19.73 -30.61
CA THR A 152 -6.71 20.43 -29.37
C THR A 152 -7.47 21.72 -29.61
N HIS A 153 -7.49 22.25 -30.83
CA HIS A 153 -8.21 23.47 -31.19
C HIS A 153 -9.66 23.36 -30.72
N LYS A 154 -9.91 23.97 -29.56
CA LYS A 154 -11.22 24.02 -28.94
C LYS A 154 -12.08 24.89 -29.83
N VAL A 155 -12.85 24.27 -30.71
CA VAL A 155 -14.03 24.91 -31.28
C VAL A 155 -15.05 25.00 -30.15
N TRP A 156 -14.91 26.00 -29.28
CA TRP A 156 -16.04 26.52 -28.52
C TRP A 156 -16.77 27.48 -29.46
N THR A 157 -17.47 26.93 -30.45
CA THR A 157 -18.62 27.63 -31.02
C THR A 157 -19.77 27.36 -30.07
N LEU A 158 -20.03 28.33 -29.19
CA LEU A 158 -21.36 28.53 -28.60
C LEU A 158 -22.30 29.04 -29.69
#